data_AF-A0A7W1AKV4-F1
#
_entry.id   AF-A0A7W1AKV4-F1
#
_cell.length_a   1.000
_cell.length_b   1.000
_cell.length_c   1.000
_cell.angle_alpha   90.00
_cell.angle_beta   90.00
_cell.angle_gamma   90.00
#
_symmetry.space_group_name_H-M   'P 1'
#
loop_
_entity.id
_entity.type
_entity.pdbx_description
1 polymer ?
#
loop_
_entity_poly.entity_id
_entity_poly.type
_entity_poly.pdbx_seq_one_letter_code
_entity_poly.pdbx_strand_id
1 'polypeptide(L)'
;MSDKCAACNREDIVTANERATQLCASCANALGVIPMPPPRKQFAPCRCCNGASFIRAMPREVAPMLDGGPQVTSPMAVTFGAQESGWLGMQITSDTRRTFGLLEMYVCRRCGYVEWYCSDPQNIPVGPQFMTDLVEQADGGPYR
;
A
#
# COMPACT_ATOMS: atom_id res chain seq x y z
N MET A 1 -23.06 1.45 -15.20
CA MET A 1 -21.96 2.25 -14.62
C MET A 1 -21.81 3.48 -15.50
N SER A 2 -21.54 4.66 -14.91
CA SER A 2 -21.30 5.87 -15.68
C SER A 2 -20.01 5.73 -16.50
N ASP A 3 -20.00 6.19 -17.75
CA ASP A 3 -18.77 6.30 -18.54
C ASP A 3 -18.00 7.60 -18.22
N LYS A 4 -18.40 8.35 -17.19
CA LYS A 4 -17.67 9.53 -16.69
C LYS A 4 -16.76 9.20 -15.52
N CYS A 5 -15.60 9.88 -15.47
CA CYS A 5 -14.65 9.82 -14.36
C CYS A 5 -15.33 10.15 -13.02
N ALA A 6 -15.20 9.25 -12.03
CA ALA A 6 -15.83 9.39 -10.72
C ALA A 6 -15.31 10.57 -9.89
N ALA A 7 -14.10 11.07 -10.17
CA ALA A 7 -13.51 12.19 -9.42
C ALA A 7 -13.86 13.57 -10.02
N CYS A 8 -13.73 13.73 -11.34
CA CYS A 8 -13.94 15.03 -11.97
C CYS A 8 -15.30 15.19 -12.67
N ASN A 9 -16.00 14.08 -12.95
CA ASN A 9 -17.26 14.03 -13.69
C ASN A 9 -17.27 14.78 -15.04
N ARG A 10 -16.08 15.00 -15.63
CA ARG A 10 -15.89 15.75 -16.89
C ARG A 10 -15.45 14.84 -18.03
N GLU A 11 -14.35 14.13 -17.80
CA GLU A 11 -13.72 13.23 -18.77
C GLU A 11 -14.44 11.89 -18.87
N ASP A 12 -14.45 11.31 -20.07
CA ASP A 12 -14.90 9.93 -20.30
C ASP A 12 -13.82 8.91 -19.91
N ILE A 13 -14.23 7.74 -19.41
CA ILE A 13 -13.34 6.60 -19.15
C ILE A 13 -13.28 5.69 -20.38
N VAL A 14 -12.14 5.70 -21.08
CA VAL A 14 -12.02 5.05 -22.38
C VAL A 14 -11.19 3.77 -22.34
N THR A 15 -10.17 3.71 -21.48
CA THR A 15 -9.27 2.56 -21.39
C THR A 15 -9.69 1.52 -20.35
N ALA A 16 -9.17 0.30 -20.47
CA ALA A 16 -9.38 -0.75 -19.46
C ALA A 16 -8.88 -0.34 -18.05
N ASN A 17 -7.74 0.37 -17.98
CA ASN A 17 -7.20 0.87 -16.70
C ASN A 17 -8.10 1.95 -16.07
N GLU A 18 -8.62 2.86 -16.88
CA GLU A 18 -9.57 3.88 -16.41
C GLU A 18 -10.89 3.24 -15.96
N ARG A 19 -11.37 2.20 -16.65
CA ARG A 19 -12.54 1.42 -16.21
C ARG A 19 -12.27 0.65 -14.92
N ALA A 20 -11.07 0.09 -14.74
CA ALA A 20 -10.72 -0.61 -13.50
C ALA A 20 -10.67 0.32 -12.27
N THR A 21 -10.28 1.58 -12.47
CA THR A 21 -10.18 2.58 -11.40
C THR A 21 -11.39 3.51 -11.29
N GLN A 22 -12.27 3.52 -12.30
CA GLN A 22 -13.36 4.47 -12.49
C GLN A 22 -12.87 5.94 -12.54
N LEU A 23 -11.63 6.18 -12.94
CA LEU A 23 -10.99 7.48 -13.01
C LEU A 23 -10.36 7.69 -14.39
N CYS A 24 -10.40 8.92 -14.92
CA CYS A 24 -9.59 9.27 -16.09
C CYS A 24 -8.10 9.31 -15.71
N ALA A 25 -7.22 9.17 -16.71
CA ALA A 25 -5.76 9.13 -16.50
C ALA A 25 -5.22 10.32 -15.67
N SER A 26 -5.73 11.54 -15.91
CA SER A 26 -5.31 12.75 -15.17
C SER A 26 -5.69 12.67 -13.68
N CYS A 27 -6.93 12.30 -13.37
CA CYS A 27 -7.37 12.13 -11.98
C CYS A 27 -6.68 10.95 -11.30
N ALA A 28 -6.49 9.83 -11.99
CA ALA A 28 -5.75 8.70 -11.46
C ALA A 28 -4.31 9.08 -11.09
N ASN A 29 -3.62 9.83 -11.95
CA ASN A 29 -2.27 10.34 -11.67
C ASN A 29 -2.28 11.32 -10.48
N ALA A 30 -3.17 12.31 -10.49
CA ALA A 30 -3.27 13.29 -9.41
C ALA A 30 -3.59 12.65 -8.04
N LEU A 31 -4.41 11.61 -8.03
CA LEU A 31 -4.73 10.84 -6.82
C LEU A 31 -3.71 9.72 -6.54
N GLY A 32 -2.70 9.55 -7.39
CA GLY A 32 -1.73 8.45 -7.32
C GLY A 32 -2.37 7.07 -7.31
N VAL A 33 -3.54 6.88 -7.94
CA VAL A 33 -4.27 5.61 -7.95
C VAL A 33 -3.51 4.60 -8.82
N ILE A 34 -3.14 3.48 -8.22
CA ILE A 34 -2.57 2.33 -8.90
C ILE A 34 -3.66 1.28 -9.11
N PRO A 35 -3.57 0.43 -10.15
CA PRO A 35 -4.37 -0.77 -10.22
C PRO A 35 -4.21 -1.58 -8.93
N MET A 36 -5.31 -1.97 -8.30
CA MET A 36 -5.26 -2.76 -7.09
C MET A 36 -4.57 -4.10 -7.38
N PRO A 37 -3.55 -4.51 -6.61
CA PRO A 37 -2.94 -5.82 -6.77
C PRO A 37 -3.97 -6.93 -6.47
N PRO A 38 -3.68 -8.21 -6.76
CA PRO A 38 -4.53 -9.30 -6.32
C PRO A 38 -4.77 -9.29 -4.79
N PRO A 39 -5.99 -9.59 -4.30
CA PRO A 39 -6.27 -9.68 -2.86
C PRO A 39 -5.34 -10.65 -2.14
N ARG A 40 -4.81 -10.27 -0.98
CA ARG A 40 -3.96 -11.15 -0.17
C ARG A 40 -4.69 -11.85 0.96
N LYS A 41 -5.77 -11.25 1.47
CA LYS A 41 -6.59 -11.87 2.50
C LYS A 41 -7.24 -13.15 1.96
N GLN A 42 -6.99 -14.27 2.64
CA GLN A 42 -7.85 -15.45 2.54
C GLN A 42 -9.20 -15.09 3.20
N PHE A 43 -10.30 -15.26 2.47
CA PHE A 43 -11.63 -14.79 2.89
C PHE A 43 -12.15 -15.55 4.12
N ALA A 44 -11.72 -15.13 5.31
CA ALA A 44 -12.28 -15.53 6.60
C ALA A 44 -13.20 -14.41 7.16
N PRO A 45 -14.24 -14.77 7.93
CA PRO A 45 -15.05 -13.81 8.66
C PRO A 45 -14.22 -12.95 9.62
N CYS A 46 -14.78 -11.81 10.03
CA CYS A 46 -14.13 -10.91 10.96
C CYS A 46 -13.87 -11.60 12.30
N ARG A 47 -12.61 -11.63 12.73
CA ARG A 47 -12.20 -12.23 14.01
C ARG A 47 -12.86 -11.58 15.24
N CYS A 48 -13.33 -10.34 15.12
CA CYS A 48 -13.99 -9.62 16.21
C CYS A 48 -15.52 -9.83 16.24
N CYS A 49 -16.22 -9.78 15.11
CA CYS A 49 -17.70 -9.76 15.08
C CYS A 49 -18.36 -10.77 14.14
N ASN A 50 -17.56 -11.67 13.53
CA ASN A 50 -17.97 -12.66 12.54
C ASN A 50 -18.65 -12.09 11.27
N GLY A 51 -18.50 -10.78 11.00
CA GLY A 51 -19.00 -10.16 9.75
C GLY A 51 -18.21 -10.58 8.52
N ALA A 52 -18.87 -10.66 7.36
CA ALA A 52 -18.27 -11.16 6.10
C ALA A 52 -17.97 -10.07 5.05
N SER A 53 -18.15 -8.79 5.39
CA SER A 53 -17.93 -7.67 4.46
C SER A 53 -16.79 -6.77 4.92
N PHE A 54 -15.84 -6.51 4.03
CA PHE A 54 -14.64 -5.73 4.31
C PHE A 54 -14.41 -4.65 3.25
N ILE A 55 -13.90 -3.51 3.70
CA ILE A 55 -13.28 -2.50 2.82
C ILE A 55 -11.82 -2.90 2.68
N ARG A 56 -11.37 -3.08 1.44
CA ARG A 56 -9.97 -3.33 1.10
C ARG A 56 -9.31 -2.02 0.71
N ALA A 57 -8.14 -1.71 1.27
CA ALA A 57 -7.40 -0.50 0.93
C ALA A 57 -5.89 -0.76 0.89
N MET A 58 -5.19 -0.03 0.01
CA MET A 58 -3.75 0.14 0.09
C MET A 58 -3.50 1.41 0.91
N PRO A 59 -3.08 1.29 2.17
CA PRO A 59 -2.85 2.44 3.04
C PRO A 59 -1.71 3.29 2.47
N ARG A 60 -1.82 4.59 2.68
CA ARG A 60 -0.88 5.58 2.16
C ARG A 60 -0.36 6.45 3.28
N GLU A 61 0.92 6.75 3.20
CA GLU A 61 1.52 7.78 4.05
C GLU A 61 1.35 9.15 3.37
N VAL A 62 1.03 10.16 4.17
CA VAL A 62 1.02 11.56 3.76
C VAL A 62 2.37 12.14 4.15
N ALA A 63 3.27 12.29 3.18
CA ALA A 63 4.55 12.93 3.43
C ALA A 63 4.42 14.45 3.22
N PRO A 64 4.81 15.29 4.21
CA PRO A 64 4.99 16.71 3.95
C PRO A 64 6.15 16.88 2.96
N MET A 65 5.92 17.57 1.83
CA MET A 65 7.05 18.00 1.01
C MET A 65 7.82 19.08 1.75
N LEU A 66 9.15 19.00 1.73
CA LEU A 66 10.06 19.95 2.37
C LEU A 66 9.83 21.42 1.92
N ASP A 67 9.25 21.62 0.73
CA ASP A 67 9.12 22.93 0.09
C ASP A 67 7.67 23.46 0.00
N GLY A 68 6.72 22.90 0.75
CA GLY A 68 5.32 23.36 0.74
C GLY A 68 4.53 23.02 -0.53
N GLY A 69 5.06 22.12 -1.37
CA GLY A 69 4.36 21.55 -2.52
C GLY A 69 3.15 20.66 -2.13
N PRO A 70 2.36 20.21 -3.12
CA PRO A 70 1.21 19.34 -2.85
C PRO A 70 1.65 18.08 -2.11
N GLN A 71 0.90 17.69 -1.07
CA GLN A 71 1.17 16.48 -0.30
C GLN A 71 1.20 15.27 -1.23
N VAL A 72 2.32 14.55 -1.24
CA VAL A 72 2.45 13.31 -2.01
C VAL A 72 1.97 12.17 -1.12
N THR A 73 0.98 11.42 -1.61
CA THR A 73 0.54 10.19 -0.95
C THR A 73 1.19 9.00 -1.65
N SER A 74 1.92 8.17 -0.91
CA SER A 74 2.56 6.96 -1.44
C SER A 74 2.04 5.73 -0.70
N PRO A 75 1.84 4.58 -1.39
CA PRO A 75 1.53 3.33 -0.71
C PRO A 75 2.57 3.02 0.37
N MET A 76 2.11 2.55 1.53
CA MET A 76 3.00 2.12 2.60
C MET A 76 3.62 0.76 2.28
N ALA A 77 4.86 0.57 2.75
CA ALA A 77 5.60 -0.68 2.67
C ALA A 77 6.21 -1.01 4.04
N VAL A 78 6.61 -2.28 4.26
CA VAL A 78 7.26 -2.71 5.51
C VAL A 78 8.63 -2.04 5.68
N THR A 79 9.44 -2.01 4.63
CA THR A 79 10.75 -1.36 4.66
C THR A 79 11.17 -0.91 3.25
N PHE A 80 12.24 -0.12 3.19
CA PHE A 80 12.84 0.39 1.97
C PHE A 80 14.24 -0.21 1.78
N GLY A 81 14.72 -0.21 0.53
CA GLY A 81 16.11 -0.53 0.23
C GLY A 81 17.08 0.39 0.99
N ALA A 82 18.23 -0.16 1.35
CA ALA A 82 19.28 0.60 2.02
C ALA A 82 19.76 1.75 1.12
N GLN A 83 20.02 2.91 1.73
CA GLN A 83 20.65 4.02 1.03
C GLN A 83 22.16 3.77 0.96
N GLU A 84 22.72 3.62 -0.23
CA GLU A 84 24.18 3.50 -0.40
C GLU A 84 24.80 4.89 -0.50
N SER A 85 25.69 5.25 0.44
CA SER A 85 26.50 6.47 0.32
C SER A 85 27.75 6.18 -0.51
N GLY A 86 27.95 6.89 -1.63
CA GLY A 86 29.13 6.75 -2.49
C GLY A 86 30.42 7.31 -1.86
N TRP A 87 31.57 6.77 -2.27
CA TRP A 87 32.93 7.02 -1.74
C TRP A 87 33.49 8.47 -1.92
N LEU A 88 32.70 9.45 -2.37
CA LEU A 88 33.15 10.85 -2.50
C LEU A 88 32.18 11.84 -1.84
N GLY A 89 31.34 11.39 -0.90
CA GLY A 89 30.24 12.22 -0.37
C GLY A 89 29.15 12.51 -1.42
N MET A 90 29.30 11.97 -2.62
CA MET A 90 28.27 11.94 -3.64
C MET A 90 27.24 10.90 -3.17
N GLN A 91 26.09 11.38 -2.70
CA GLN A 91 24.90 10.54 -2.60
C GLN A 91 24.57 10.09 -4.02
N ILE A 92 25.08 8.93 -4.40
CA ILE A 92 24.52 8.19 -5.52
C ILE A 92 23.11 7.89 -5.05
N THR A 93 22.11 8.50 -5.69
CA THR A 93 20.71 8.12 -5.48
C THR A 93 20.55 6.71 -6.03
N SER A 94 21.03 5.71 -5.29
CA SER A 94 20.87 4.30 -5.57
C SER A 94 19.37 4.02 -5.45
N ASP A 95 18.64 4.08 -6.56
CA ASP A 95 17.21 3.80 -6.72
C ASP A 95 16.48 3.63 -5.38
N THR A 96 16.30 4.74 -4.64
CA THR A 96 15.75 4.80 -3.29
C THR A 96 14.25 4.47 -3.25
N ARG A 97 13.76 3.81 -4.31
CA ARG A 97 12.36 3.49 -4.58
C ARG A 97 12.06 1.99 -4.44
N ARG A 98 13.06 1.15 -4.16
CA ARG A 98 12.78 -0.28 -3.94
C ARG A 98 12.13 -0.47 -2.57
N THR A 99 10.80 -0.53 -2.56
CA THR A 99 9.99 -0.89 -1.40
C THR A 99 9.89 -2.41 -1.28
N PHE A 100 9.87 -2.90 -0.04
CA PHE A 100 9.63 -4.30 0.26
C PHE A 100 8.38 -4.43 1.11
N GLY A 101 7.50 -5.35 0.71
CA GLY A 101 6.30 -5.64 1.46
C GLY A 101 5.26 -4.52 1.42
N LEU A 102 4.66 -4.25 0.26
CA LEU A 102 3.54 -3.31 0.18
C LEU A 102 2.43 -3.74 1.13
N LEU A 103 1.97 -2.79 1.93
CA LEU A 103 0.93 -3.03 2.92
C LEU A 103 -0.45 -2.99 2.27
N GLU A 104 -1.33 -3.82 2.79
CA GLU A 104 -2.74 -3.90 2.44
C GLU A 104 -3.55 -4.02 3.73
N MET A 105 -4.66 -3.29 3.83
CA MET A 105 -5.54 -3.34 4.99
C MET A 105 -6.96 -3.76 4.61
N TYR A 106 -7.60 -4.51 5.50
CA TYR A 106 -9.01 -4.88 5.42
C TYR A 106 -9.72 -4.37 6.66
N VAL A 107 -10.75 -3.54 6.45
CA VAL A 107 -11.58 -2.97 7.53
C VAL A 107 -12.95 -3.62 7.52
N CYS A 108 -13.34 -4.26 8.62
CA CYS A 108 -14.67 -4.85 8.74
C CYS A 108 -15.75 -3.74 8.68
N ARG A 109 -16.69 -3.85 7.72
CA ARG A 109 -17.78 -2.88 7.58
C ARG A 109 -18.75 -2.84 8.76
N ARG A 110 -18.80 -3.90 9.57
CA ARG A 110 -19.73 -4.02 10.70
C ARG A 110 -19.17 -3.43 11.99
N CYS A 111 -17.92 -3.76 12.34
CA CYS A 111 -17.35 -3.40 13.64
C CYS A 111 -16.07 -2.55 13.57
N GLY A 112 -15.56 -2.23 12.37
CA GLY A 112 -14.34 -1.44 12.20
C GLY A 112 -13.04 -2.18 12.48
N TYR A 113 -13.06 -3.47 12.85
CA TYR A 113 -11.85 -4.28 13.05
C TYR A 113 -10.95 -4.26 11.81
N VAL A 114 -9.64 -4.02 12.02
CA VAL A 114 -8.64 -3.86 10.97
C VAL A 114 -7.68 -5.03 10.96
N GLU A 115 -7.43 -5.58 9.79
CA GLU A 115 -6.39 -6.58 9.54
C GLU A 115 -5.40 -6.03 8.53
N TRP A 116 -4.11 -6.24 8.80
CA TRP A 116 -3.02 -5.83 7.93
C TRP A 116 -2.38 -7.05 7.27
N TYR A 117 -2.08 -6.93 6.00
CA TYR A 117 -1.42 -7.93 5.17
C TYR A 117 -0.27 -7.28 4.42
N CYS A 118 0.68 -8.11 4.01
CA CYS A 118 1.88 -7.68 3.31
C CYS A 118 2.03 -8.48 2.01
N SER A 119 2.37 -7.80 0.91
CA SER A 119 2.69 -8.48 -0.34
C SER A 119 4.07 -9.13 -0.27
N ASP A 120 4.21 -10.34 -0.81
CA ASP A 120 5.49 -11.02 -1.02
C ASP A 120 6.41 -11.00 0.23
N PRO A 121 5.91 -11.41 1.41
CA PRO A 121 6.66 -11.31 2.67
C PRO A 121 8.00 -12.05 2.65
N GLN A 122 8.12 -13.10 1.82
CA GLN A 122 9.37 -13.84 1.60
C GLN A 122 10.50 -13.00 0.98
N ASN A 123 10.16 -11.85 0.38
CA ASN A 123 11.14 -10.96 -0.24
C ASN A 123 11.56 -9.81 0.70
N ILE A 124 10.99 -9.70 1.90
CA ILE A 124 11.36 -8.66 2.85
C ILE A 124 12.75 -8.99 3.39
N PRO A 125 13.74 -8.09 3.22
CA PRO A 125 15.06 -8.33 3.75
C PRO A 125 15.01 -8.24 5.28
N VAL A 126 15.70 -9.17 5.95
CA VAL A 126 15.84 -9.21 7.41
C VAL A 126 17.25 -8.75 7.77
N GLY A 127 17.35 -7.74 8.63
CA GLY A 127 18.61 -7.30 9.19
C GLY A 127 18.57 -5.86 9.69
N PRO A 128 19.50 -5.49 10.60
CA PRO A 128 19.53 -4.16 11.21
C PRO A 128 19.67 -3.03 10.19
N GLN A 129 20.33 -3.26 9.07
CA GLN A 129 20.48 -2.29 7.97
C GLN A 129 19.17 -1.93 7.26
N PHE A 130 18.12 -2.74 7.46
CA PHE A 130 16.77 -2.50 6.94
C PHE A 130 15.76 -2.21 8.06
N MET A 131 16.23 -2.09 9.32
CA MET A 131 15.41 -1.96 10.52
C MET A 131 14.36 -3.07 10.68
N THR A 132 14.70 -4.29 10.26
CA THR A 132 13.84 -5.47 10.34
C THR A 132 14.52 -6.58 11.15
N ASP A 133 13.71 -7.36 11.86
CA ASP A 133 14.16 -8.54 12.60
C ASP A 133 13.19 -9.71 12.37
N LEU A 134 13.69 -10.95 12.39
CA LEU A 134 12.87 -12.15 12.28
C LEU A 134 12.45 -12.60 13.67
N VAL A 135 11.18 -12.41 13.99
CA VAL A 135 10.60 -12.88 15.25
C VAL A 135 9.82 -14.16 15.00
N GLU A 136 10.30 -15.27 15.56
CA GLU A 136 9.57 -16.54 15.55
C GLU A 136 8.55 -16.58 16.70
N GLN A 137 7.35 -17.08 16.41
CA GLN A 137 6.33 -17.23 17.44
C GLN A 137 6.78 -18.29 18.44
N ALA A 138 6.90 -17.93 19.72
CA ALA A 138 7.03 -18.91 20.78
C ALA A 138 5.82 -19.85 20.79
N ASP A 139 6.04 -21.16 20.93
CA ASP A 139 4.98 -22.16 20.98
C ASP A 139 3.85 -21.72 21.94
N GLY A 140 2.65 -21.50 21.38
CA GLY A 140 1.44 -21.19 22.18
C GLY A 140 1.00 -19.72 22.24
N GLY A 141 1.54 -18.82 21.41
CA GLY A 141 1.05 -17.43 21.34
C GLY A 141 -0.45 -17.31 20.98
N PRO A 142 -1.14 -16.24 21.43
CA PRO A 142 -2.62 -16.12 21.41
C PRO A 142 -3.27 -15.94 20.03
N TYR A 143 -2.48 -15.95 18.96
CA TYR A 143 -2.99 -15.88 17.59
C TYR A 143 -2.80 -17.24 16.92
N ARG A 144 -3.87 -18.03 16.88
CA ARG A 144 -4.10 -19.17 15.99
C ARG A 144 -5.39 -18.92 15.22
#